data_AF-A0A416C5W0-F1
#
_entry.id   AF-A0A416C5W0-F1
#
_cell.length_a   1.000
_cell.length_b   1.000
_cell.length_c   1.000
_cell.angle_alpha   90.00
_cell.angle_beta   90.00
_cell.angle_gamma   90.00
#
_symmetry.space_group_name_H-M   'P 1'
#
loop_
_entity.id
_entity.type
_entity.pdbx_description
1 polymer ?
#
loop_
_entity_poly.entity_id
_entity_poly.type
_entity_poly.pdbx_seq_one_letter_code
_entity_poly.pdbx_strand_id
1 'polypeptide(L)'
;MGCISEVNKLIKEYNEKYFEYRKINVHNVDNILDRILSDLQAQMLTSQNIQDEDIKKLEVYSYSNGNVYCELAEINDLIKVEINSYWRNTGAEGWKCTDQNFCEMIFLCLQGLIDKHITQRHIQYNKTAERRIGFNRIRKVLDSDDSIKRCEEYYLYNIKNKLLMMCGEYHEYCLDEWDSEEERVMFCKQCEVSAFYEHISRMSEDKIRDLIHTINPNVLKKIDEMNWAEYCIIDRYKNPFFKGLRDINSTFEKDRDYISYVGKNKTLNLLTTVGNRDGSKKALMRACGEIVANPNLYEILMDVNCLISRDLETDSIYDGAGDFLKEFEIEEEHIYHCKNIKMEPLEDAIVDIDGGIEND
;
A
#
# COMPACT_ATOMS: atom_id res chain seq x y z
N MET A 1 -5.45 52.56 2.07
CA MET A 1 -4.93 53.65 1.22
C MET A 1 -5.00 53.36 -0.30
N GLY A 2 -5.54 52.23 -0.78
CA GLY A 2 -5.57 51.89 -2.23
C GLY A 2 -6.77 52.40 -3.04
N CYS A 3 -7.99 52.44 -2.49
CA CYS A 3 -9.19 52.80 -3.28
C CYS A 3 -9.20 54.24 -3.82
N ILE A 4 -8.54 55.19 -3.15
CA ILE A 4 -8.54 56.60 -3.56
C ILE A 4 -7.74 56.80 -4.86
N SER A 5 -6.69 56.01 -5.11
CA SER A 5 -5.87 56.15 -6.32
C SER A 5 -6.56 55.62 -7.58
N GLU A 6 -7.33 54.54 -7.45
CA GLU A 6 -8.07 53.95 -8.58
C GLU A 6 -9.23 54.84 -9.02
N VAL A 7 -9.97 55.41 -8.07
CA VAL A 7 -11.05 56.37 -8.37
C VAL A 7 -10.50 57.61 -9.08
N ASN A 8 -9.37 58.16 -8.62
CA ASN A 8 -8.74 59.31 -9.27
C ASN A 8 -8.22 58.99 -10.68
N LYS A 9 -7.76 57.76 -10.91
CA LYS A 9 -7.33 57.31 -12.24
C LYS A 9 -8.53 57.23 -13.21
N LEU A 10 -9.64 56.66 -12.75
CA LEU A 10 -10.88 56.58 -13.51
C LEU A 10 -11.43 57.97 -13.85
N ILE A 11 -11.42 58.91 -12.89
CA ILE A 11 -11.83 60.30 -13.12
C ILE A 11 -10.96 60.96 -14.19
N LYS A 12 -9.65 60.70 -14.19
CA LYS A 12 -8.73 61.25 -15.20
C LYS A 12 -9.01 60.68 -16.58
N GLU A 13 -9.15 59.36 -16.70
CA GLU A 13 -9.45 58.68 -17.97
C GLU A 13 -10.80 59.14 -18.55
N TYR A 14 -11.82 59.34 -17.71
CA TYR A 14 -13.12 59.84 -18.15
C TYR A 14 -13.06 61.28 -18.64
N ASN A 15 -12.28 62.13 -17.97
CA ASN A 15 -12.03 63.52 -18.37
C ASN A 15 -11.25 63.63 -19.69
N GLU A 16 -10.27 62.75 -19.91
CA GLU A 16 -9.57 62.65 -21.20
C GLU A 16 -10.52 62.26 -22.32
N LYS A 17 -11.33 61.23 -22.07
CA LYS A 17 -12.13 60.58 -23.10
C LYS A 17 -13.31 61.42 -23.59
N TYR A 18 -14.06 62.02 -22.67
CA TYR A 18 -15.30 62.73 -23.02
C TYR A 18 -15.15 64.24 -23.03
N PHE A 19 -14.26 64.78 -22.21
CA PHE A 19 -14.16 66.22 -21.99
C PHE A 19 -12.89 66.84 -22.60
N GLU A 20 -11.91 66.04 -23.03
CA GLU A 20 -10.59 66.49 -23.51
C GLU A 20 -9.95 67.54 -22.57
N TYR A 21 -10.19 67.42 -21.26
CA TYR A 21 -9.82 68.43 -20.25
C TYR A 21 -10.38 69.85 -20.45
N ARG A 22 -11.38 70.04 -21.32
CA ARG A 22 -12.04 71.32 -21.55
C ARG A 22 -13.16 71.54 -20.54
N LYS A 23 -13.34 72.79 -20.12
CA LYS A 23 -14.53 73.17 -19.33
C LYS A 23 -15.78 73.07 -20.19
N ILE A 24 -16.81 72.47 -19.61
CA ILE A 24 -18.13 72.36 -20.21
C ILE A 24 -18.73 73.77 -20.35
N ASN A 25 -19.24 74.09 -21.54
CA ASN A 25 -19.90 75.34 -21.86
C ASN A 25 -21.03 75.10 -22.88
N VAL A 26 -21.89 76.11 -23.06
CA VAL A 26 -23.11 75.99 -23.88
C VAL A 26 -22.83 75.56 -25.34
N HIS A 27 -21.59 75.72 -25.84
CA HIS A 27 -21.22 75.44 -27.23
C HIS A 27 -20.61 74.04 -27.41
N ASN A 28 -20.29 73.33 -26.33
CA ASN A 28 -19.67 72.00 -26.38
C ASN A 28 -20.47 70.91 -25.66
N VAL A 29 -21.48 71.26 -24.86
CA VAL A 29 -22.32 70.31 -24.11
C VAL A 29 -22.97 69.28 -25.03
N ASP A 30 -23.56 69.70 -26.14
CA ASP A 30 -24.29 68.79 -27.03
C ASP A 30 -23.34 67.75 -27.66
N ASN A 31 -22.16 68.19 -28.14
CA ASN A 31 -21.14 67.28 -28.68
C ASN A 31 -20.60 66.28 -27.63
N ILE A 32 -20.47 66.71 -26.38
CA ILE A 32 -20.03 65.84 -25.28
C ILE A 32 -21.12 64.80 -24.97
N LEU A 33 -22.38 65.24 -24.88
CA LEU A 33 -23.52 64.35 -24.65
C LEU A 33 -23.69 63.34 -25.78
N ASP A 34 -23.58 63.77 -27.03
CA ASP A 34 -23.66 62.88 -28.21
C ASP A 34 -22.55 61.82 -28.21
N ARG A 35 -21.32 62.20 -27.83
CA ARG A 35 -20.22 61.23 -27.67
C ARG A 35 -20.51 60.21 -26.57
N ILE A 36 -21.02 60.66 -25.41
CA ILE A 36 -21.39 59.76 -24.31
C ILE A 36 -22.52 58.83 -24.74
N LEU A 37 -23.54 59.35 -25.42
CA LEU A 37 -24.69 58.59 -25.91
C LEU A 37 -24.26 57.53 -26.93
N SER A 38 -23.39 57.89 -27.87
CA SER A 38 -22.85 56.96 -28.86
C SER A 38 -22.02 55.85 -28.22
N ASP A 39 -21.18 56.18 -27.25
CA ASP A 39 -20.38 55.20 -26.51
C ASP A 39 -21.26 54.26 -25.67
N LEU A 40 -22.28 54.79 -25.00
CA LEU A 40 -23.24 53.99 -24.24
C LEU A 40 -24.02 53.04 -25.16
N GLN A 41 -24.46 53.51 -26.32
CA GLN A 41 -25.12 52.66 -27.32
C GLN A 41 -24.19 51.58 -27.86
N ALA A 42 -22.92 51.90 -28.11
CA ALA A 42 -21.91 50.92 -28.52
C ALA A 42 -21.64 49.86 -27.44
N GLN A 43 -21.58 50.27 -26.17
CA GLN A 43 -21.46 49.37 -25.01
C GLN A 43 -22.70 48.49 -24.83
N MET A 44 -23.90 49.04 -25.03
CA MET A 44 -25.14 48.27 -24.99
C MET A 44 -25.18 47.23 -26.12
N LEU A 45 -24.78 47.58 -27.34
CA LEU A 45 -24.67 46.66 -28.49
C LEU A 45 -23.63 45.55 -28.26
N THR A 46 -22.51 45.85 -27.60
CA THR A 46 -21.51 44.82 -27.24
C THR A 46 -21.97 43.94 -26.08
N SER A 47 -22.80 44.48 -25.18
CA SER A 47 -23.36 43.73 -24.04
C SER A 47 -24.59 42.88 -24.42
N GLN A 48 -25.25 43.17 -25.55
CA GLN A 48 -26.37 42.37 -26.09
C GLN A 48 -25.99 40.94 -26.48
N ASN A 49 -24.70 40.63 -26.61
CA ASN A 49 -24.20 39.27 -26.84
C ASN A 49 -23.99 38.45 -25.56
N ILE A 50 -24.25 39.00 -24.37
CA ILE A 50 -24.23 38.27 -23.10
C ILE A 50 -25.68 37.94 -22.75
N GLN A 51 -26.09 36.69 -22.97
CA GLN A 51 -27.43 36.22 -22.60
C GLN A 51 -27.49 36.03 -21.07
N ASP A 52 -28.67 36.10 -20.45
CA ASP A 52 -28.84 35.76 -19.02
C ASP A 52 -28.35 34.32 -18.72
N GLU A 53 -28.37 33.42 -19.72
CA GLU A 53 -27.78 32.08 -19.65
C GLU A 53 -26.25 32.07 -19.52
N ASP A 54 -25.56 33.08 -20.04
CA ASP A 54 -24.10 33.22 -19.88
C ASP A 54 -23.73 33.72 -18.48
N ILE A 55 -24.62 34.48 -17.82
CA ILE A 55 -24.48 34.88 -16.42
C ILE A 55 -24.81 33.70 -15.49
N LYS A 56 -25.78 32.84 -15.84
CA LYS A 56 -26.07 31.60 -15.10
C LYS A 56 -24.89 30.62 -15.03
N LYS A 57 -23.91 30.70 -15.95
CA LYS A 57 -22.68 29.89 -15.89
C LYS A 57 -21.72 30.34 -14.77
N LEU A 58 -21.92 31.52 -14.18
CA LEU A 58 -21.21 31.98 -12.99
C LEU A 58 -21.92 31.48 -11.74
N GLU A 59 -21.99 30.17 -11.56
CA GLU A 59 -22.41 29.61 -10.28
C GLU A 59 -21.28 29.83 -9.26
N VAL A 60 -21.61 30.41 -8.12
CA VAL A 60 -20.68 30.52 -7.01
C VAL A 60 -20.38 29.11 -6.52
N TYR A 61 -19.11 28.71 -6.60
CA TYR A 61 -18.68 27.40 -6.13
C TYR A 61 -19.14 27.19 -4.69
N SER A 62 -19.94 26.14 -4.50
CA SER A 62 -20.45 25.73 -3.19
C SER A 62 -19.66 24.52 -2.73
N TYR A 63 -19.14 24.58 -1.50
CA TYR A 63 -18.47 23.45 -0.87
C TYR A 63 -19.46 22.31 -0.61
N SER A 64 -18.97 21.11 -0.30
CA SER A 64 -19.78 19.91 -0.06
C SER A 64 -20.82 20.06 1.06
N ASN A 65 -20.62 21.03 1.97
CA ASN A 65 -21.55 21.42 3.04
C ASN A 65 -22.63 22.44 2.58
N GLY A 66 -22.65 22.83 1.30
CA GLY A 66 -23.58 23.82 0.75
C GLY A 66 -23.21 25.27 1.02
N ASN A 67 -22.09 25.52 1.73
CA ASN A 67 -21.63 26.87 2.01
C ASN A 67 -20.81 27.43 0.83
N VAL A 68 -20.80 28.76 0.70
CA VAL A 68 -19.96 29.51 -0.26
C VAL A 68 -18.58 29.86 0.29
N TYR A 69 -18.30 29.47 1.53
CA TYR A 69 -17.01 29.64 2.21
C TYR A 69 -16.65 28.38 2.98
N CYS A 70 -15.36 28.24 3.28
CA CYS A 70 -14.81 27.15 4.06
C CYS A 70 -14.22 27.71 5.36
N GLU A 71 -14.59 27.11 6.50
CA GLU A 71 -14.01 27.49 7.78
C GLU A 71 -12.57 26.97 7.90
N LEU A 72 -11.70 27.73 8.60
CA LEU A 72 -10.30 27.36 8.79
C LEU A 72 -10.10 25.96 9.39
N ALA A 73 -11.03 25.52 10.25
CA ALA A 73 -11.01 24.20 10.85
C ALA A 73 -11.31 23.08 9.84
N GLU A 74 -12.06 23.37 8.77
CA GLU A 74 -12.55 22.39 7.79
C GLU A 74 -11.64 22.26 6.56
N ILE A 75 -10.73 23.21 6.34
CA ILE A 75 -9.86 23.26 5.14
C ILE A 75 -9.09 21.96 4.96
N ASN A 76 -8.50 21.43 6.03
CA ASN A 76 -7.65 20.24 5.95
C ASN A 76 -8.46 19.02 5.52
N ASP A 77 -9.66 18.85 6.08
CA ASP A 77 -10.52 17.71 5.79
C ASP A 77 -11.06 17.79 4.36
N LEU A 78 -11.43 18.98 3.88
CA LEU A 78 -11.87 19.19 2.51
C LEU A 78 -10.75 18.90 1.49
N ILE A 79 -9.51 19.28 1.79
CA ILE A 79 -8.37 18.94 0.93
C ILE A 79 -8.18 17.42 0.88
N LYS A 80 -8.27 16.71 2.01
CA LYS A 80 -8.15 15.24 2.06
C LYS A 80 -9.28 14.54 1.28
N VAL A 81 -10.50 15.05 1.38
CA VAL A 81 -11.62 14.58 0.55
C VAL A 81 -11.27 14.72 -0.93
N GLU A 82 -10.70 15.85 -1.33
CA GLU A 82 -10.43 16.10 -2.74
C GLU A 82 -9.21 15.38 -3.31
N ILE A 83 -8.21 15.08 -2.46
CA ILE A 83 -7.15 14.13 -2.78
C ILE A 83 -7.76 12.75 -3.10
N ASN A 84 -8.68 12.26 -2.27
CA ASN A 84 -9.37 10.99 -2.52
C ASN A 84 -10.25 11.04 -3.77
N SER A 85 -10.98 12.14 -3.99
CA SER A 85 -11.76 12.34 -5.23
C SER A 85 -10.87 12.26 -6.47
N TYR A 86 -9.70 12.89 -6.44
CA TYR A 86 -8.74 12.85 -7.55
C TYR A 86 -8.32 11.41 -7.88
N TRP A 87 -7.97 10.61 -6.87
CA TRP A 87 -7.57 9.21 -7.07
C TRP A 87 -8.70 8.34 -7.60
N ARG A 88 -9.93 8.50 -7.09
CA ARG A 88 -11.11 7.80 -7.60
C ARG A 88 -11.39 8.12 -9.07
N ASN A 89 -11.25 9.39 -9.43
CA ASN A 89 -11.55 9.87 -10.79
C ASN A 89 -10.46 9.52 -11.82
N THR A 90 -9.22 9.34 -11.38
CA THR A 90 -8.09 8.99 -12.26
C THR A 90 -7.88 7.48 -12.38
N GLY A 91 -8.67 6.66 -11.67
CA GLY A 91 -8.56 5.20 -11.70
C GLY A 91 -7.34 4.69 -10.94
N ALA A 92 -6.93 5.40 -9.87
CA ALA A 92 -5.87 4.94 -8.99
C ALA A 92 -6.27 3.64 -8.28
N GLU A 93 -5.27 2.89 -7.81
CA GLU A 93 -5.48 1.63 -7.10
C GLU A 93 -6.37 1.83 -5.85
N GLY A 94 -7.30 0.91 -5.62
CA GLY A 94 -8.36 1.08 -4.62
C GLY A 94 -7.84 1.36 -3.21
N TRP A 95 -6.69 0.79 -2.84
CA TRP A 95 -6.07 0.98 -1.53
C TRP A 95 -5.65 2.45 -1.27
N LYS A 96 -5.23 3.19 -2.31
CA LYS A 96 -4.88 4.62 -2.17
C LYS A 96 -6.07 5.44 -1.69
N CYS A 97 -7.28 5.02 -2.07
CA CYS A 97 -8.52 5.69 -1.70
C CYS A 97 -9.05 5.31 -0.32
N THR A 98 -8.49 4.26 0.30
CA THR A 98 -8.91 3.74 1.62
C THR A 98 -7.88 4.00 2.71
N ASP A 99 -6.60 4.14 2.38
CA ASP A 99 -5.53 4.41 3.34
C ASP A 99 -5.53 5.88 3.79
N GLN A 100 -6.02 6.08 5.01
CA GLN A 100 -6.14 7.39 5.64
C GLN A 100 -4.77 7.99 6.03
N ASN A 101 -3.79 7.14 6.35
CA ASN A 101 -2.42 7.57 6.67
C ASN A 101 -1.69 8.01 5.41
N PHE A 102 -1.89 7.31 4.30
CA PHE A 102 -1.35 7.71 3.01
C PHE A 102 -1.95 9.04 2.54
N CYS A 103 -3.27 9.20 2.67
CA CYS A 103 -3.93 10.48 2.41
C CYS A 103 -3.33 11.61 3.27
N GLU A 104 -3.06 11.36 4.55
CA GLU A 104 -2.40 12.31 5.45
C GLU A 104 -0.98 12.66 4.97
N MET A 105 -0.19 11.67 4.56
CA MET A 105 1.17 11.88 4.06
C MET A 105 1.19 12.74 2.80
N ILE A 106 0.29 12.46 1.85
CA ILE A 106 0.16 13.23 0.61
C ILE A 106 -0.28 14.66 0.93
N PHE A 107 -1.23 14.82 1.85
CA PHE A 107 -1.64 16.12 2.36
C PHE A 107 -0.45 16.91 2.94
N LEU A 108 0.38 16.30 3.79
CA LEU A 108 1.58 16.92 4.36
C LEU A 108 2.63 17.25 3.28
N CYS A 109 2.80 16.39 2.27
CA CYS A 109 3.69 16.67 1.13
C CYS A 109 3.22 17.89 0.32
N LEU A 110 1.92 18.03 0.12
CA LEU A 110 1.33 19.19 -0.55
C LEU A 110 1.52 20.46 0.28
N GLN A 111 1.31 20.40 1.60
CA GLN A 111 1.62 21.51 2.51
C GLN A 111 3.09 21.91 2.43
N GLY A 112 4.01 20.95 2.53
CA GLY A 112 5.45 21.20 2.41
C GLY A 112 5.86 21.79 1.07
N LEU A 113 5.18 21.42 -0.03
CA LEU A 113 5.39 22.00 -1.35
C LEU A 113 4.97 23.48 -1.39
N ILE A 114 3.85 23.82 -0.77
CA ILE A 114 3.36 25.20 -0.65
C ILE A 114 4.31 26.02 0.23
N ASP A 115 4.69 25.50 1.40
CA ASP A 115 5.60 26.19 2.33
C ASP A 115 6.98 26.44 1.72
N LYS A 116 7.52 25.45 1.01
CA LYS A 116 8.77 25.61 0.25
C LYS A 116 8.65 26.72 -0.78
N HIS A 117 7.52 26.78 -1.50
CA HIS A 117 7.28 27.83 -2.48
C HIS A 117 7.19 29.21 -1.82
N ILE A 118 6.45 29.34 -0.70
CA ILE A 118 6.33 30.59 0.07
C ILE A 118 7.69 31.05 0.59
N THR A 119 8.48 30.12 1.13
CA THR A 119 9.82 30.37 1.69
C THR A 119 10.79 30.81 0.59
N GLN A 120 10.83 30.11 -0.54
CA GLN A 120 11.66 30.49 -1.68
C GLN A 120 11.32 31.89 -2.19
N ARG A 121 10.03 32.23 -2.23
CA ARG A 121 9.56 33.58 -2.58
C ARG A 121 10.06 34.64 -1.61
N HIS A 122 10.03 34.36 -0.31
CA HIS A 122 10.55 35.27 0.72
C HIS A 122 12.06 35.48 0.57
N ILE A 123 12.83 34.42 0.31
CA ILE A 123 14.28 34.49 0.12
C ILE A 123 14.66 35.27 -1.16
N GLN A 124 13.86 35.11 -2.23
CA GLN A 124 14.13 35.72 -3.54
C GLN A 124 13.42 37.06 -3.76
N TYR A 125 12.99 37.72 -2.68
CA TYR A 125 12.32 39.02 -2.77
C TYR A 125 13.15 39.99 -3.64
N ASN A 126 12.55 40.48 -4.73
CA ASN A 126 13.12 41.33 -5.81
C ASN A 126 13.89 40.65 -6.97
N LYS A 127 14.06 39.32 -7.00
CA LYS A 127 14.77 38.63 -8.13
C LYS A 127 13.86 37.84 -9.08
N THR A 128 12.72 37.38 -8.62
CA THR A 128 11.80 36.52 -9.41
C THR A 128 10.34 36.91 -9.14
N ALA A 129 9.58 37.16 -10.20
CA ALA A 129 8.18 37.58 -10.13
C ALA A 129 7.17 36.40 -10.13
N GLU A 130 7.67 35.16 -10.19
CA GLU A 130 6.81 33.98 -10.34
C GLU A 130 6.11 33.64 -9.02
N ARG A 131 4.83 34.04 -8.93
CA ARG A 131 3.94 33.79 -7.79
C ARG A 131 3.10 32.51 -7.93
N ARG A 132 3.26 31.79 -9.04
CA ARG A 132 2.39 30.68 -9.43
C ARG A 132 3.08 29.37 -9.12
N ILE A 133 2.32 28.44 -8.56
CA ILE A 133 2.70 27.03 -8.50
C ILE A 133 2.05 26.37 -9.71
N GLY A 134 2.85 25.80 -10.60
CA GLY A 134 2.32 25.05 -11.74
C GLY A 134 1.59 23.81 -11.27
N PHE A 135 0.38 23.57 -11.81
CA PHE A 135 -0.46 22.42 -11.44
C PHE A 135 0.26 21.08 -11.59
N ASN A 136 1.13 20.94 -12.59
CA ASN A 136 1.96 19.74 -12.79
C ASN A 136 2.81 19.38 -11.56
N ARG A 137 3.19 20.35 -10.71
CA ARG A 137 3.93 20.06 -9.47
C ARG A 137 3.04 19.43 -8.41
N ILE A 138 1.79 19.88 -8.30
CA ILE A 138 0.76 19.29 -7.44
C ILE A 138 0.44 17.88 -7.95
N ARG A 139 0.18 17.76 -9.26
CA ARG A 139 -0.10 16.47 -9.90
C ARG A 139 1.00 15.45 -9.67
N LYS A 140 2.28 15.85 -9.79
CA LYS A 140 3.42 14.97 -9.47
C LYS A 140 3.42 14.45 -8.03
N VAL A 141 2.94 15.24 -7.06
CA VAL A 141 2.83 14.76 -5.66
C VAL A 141 1.67 13.79 -5.53
N LEU A 142 0.51 14.10 -6.13
CA LEU A 142 -0.68 13.24 -6.12
C LEU A 142 -0.47 11.90 -6.85
N ASP A 143 0.32 11.92 -7.93
CA ASP A 143 0.65 10.76 -8.76
C ASP A 143 1.87 9.99 -8.23
N SER A 144 2.57 10.49 -7.20
CA SER A 144 3.82 9.89 -6.72
C SER A 144 3.58 8.82 -5.66
N ASP A 145 4.26 7.68 -5.85
CA ASP A 145 4.38 6.60 -4.86
C ASP A 145 5.65 6.72 -4.01
N ASP A 146 6.42 7.82 -4.14
CA ASP A 146 7.68 7.99 -3.40
C ASP A 146 7.45 8.09 -1.88
N SER A 147 6.24 8.45 -1.46
CA SER A 147 5.80 8.45 -0.06
C SER A 147 5.33 7.07 0.43
N ILE A 148 4.92 6.18 -0.49
CA ILE A 148 4.38 4.83 -0.27
C ILE A 148 5.47 3.80 0.00
N LYS A 149 6.71 4.07 -0.42
CA LYS A 149 7.88 3.25 -0.09
C LYS A 149 8.19 3.12 1.42
N ARG A 150 7.27 3.55 2.29
CA ARG A 150 7.46 3.68 3.73
C ARG A 150 6.34 3.06 4.57
N CYS A 151 5.24 2.58 3.98
CA CYS A 151 4.20 1.84 4.72
C CYS A 151 4.33 0.32 4.51
N GLU A 152 4.10 -0.43 5.58
CA GLU A 152 4.24 -1.89 5.61
C GLU A 152 3.18 -2.55 4.71
N GLU A 153 1.98 -1.98 4.67
CA GLU A 153 0.80 -2.43 3.92
C GLU A 153 1.09 -2.54 2.42
N TYR A 154 1.83 -1.58 1.85
CA TYR A 154 2.24 -1.63 0.45
C TYR A 154 3.14 -2.85 0.16
N TYR A 155 4.07 -3.14 1.06
CA TYR A 155 4.97 -4.28 0.92
C TYR A 155 4.25 -5.61 1.16
N LEU A 156 3.30 -5.66 2.10
CA LEU A 156 2.42 -6.80 2.31
C LEU A 156 1.59 -7.11 1.06
N TYR A 157 1.02 -6.10 0.41
CA TYR A 157 0.31 -6.25 -0.87
C TYR A 157 1.23 -6.85 -1.95
N ASN A 158 2.45 -6.34 -2.08
CA ASN A 158 3.43 -6.86 -3.04
C ASN A 158 3.83 -8.31 -2.73
N ILE A 159 4.04 -8.64 -1.46
CA ILE A 159 4.33 -10.01 -1.01
C ILE A 159 3.16 -10.93 -1.35
N LYS A 160 1.91 -10.55 -1.05
CA LYS A 160 0.70 -11.31 -1.38
C LYS A 160 0.60 -11.60 -2.87
N ASN A 161 0.76 -10.58 -3.71
CA ASN A 161 0.69 -10.74 -5.16
C ASN A 161 1.82 -11.62 -5.69
N LYS A 162 3.03 -11.47 -5.14
CA LYS A 162 4.15 -12.32 -5.51
C LYS A 162 3.90 -13.76 -5.11
N LEU A 163 3.34 -14.00 -3.93
CA LEU A 163 2.98 -15.33 -3.43
C LEU A 163 1.91 -15.98 -4.31
N LEU A 164 0.84 -15.26 -4.67
CA LEU A 164 -0.18 -15.73 -5.61
C LEU A 164 0.42 -16.08 -6.98
N MET A 165 1.28 -15.21 -7.52
CA MET A 165 1.99 -15.45 -8.78
C MET A 165 2.85 -16.72 -8.71
N MET A 166 3.68 -16.87 -7.67
CA MET A 166 4.53 -18.06 -7.47
C MET A 166 3.71 -19.33 -7.29
N CYS A 167 2.58 -19.25 -6.57
CA CYS A 167 1.67 -20.38 -6.37
C CYS A 167 0.99 -20.80 -7.69
N GLY A 168 0.56 -19.83 -8.51
CA GLY A 168 -0.02 -20.09 -9.83
C GLY A 168 0.99 -20.74 -10.78
N GLU A 169 2.21 -20.19 -10.87
CA GLU A 169 3.29 -20.76 -11.67
C GLU A 169 3.66 -22.18 -11.21
N TYR A 170 3.69 -22.43 -9.90
CA TYR A 170 3.94 -23.76 -9.36
C TYR A 170 2.81 -24.73 -9.68
N HIS A 171 1.55 -24.28 -9.64
CA HIS A 171 0.40 -25.09 -9.98
C HIS A 171 0.41 -25.50 -11.46
N GLU A 172 0.71 -24.57 -12.37
CA GLU A 172 0.89 -24.86 -13.80
C GLU A 172 2.00 -25.89 -14.02
N TYR A 173 3.17 -25.67 -13.40
CA TYR A 173 4.28 -26.61 -13.45
C TYR A 173 3.89 -28.01 -12.92
N CYS A 174 3.14 -28.07 -11.83
CA CYS A 174 2.66 -29.33 -11.25
C CYS A 174 1.72 -30.08 -12.21
N LEU A 175 0.92 -29.39 -13.02
CA LEU A 175 0.03 -30.01 -14.01
C LEU A 175 0.82 -30.55 -15.21
N ASP A 176 1.89 -29.86 -15.59
CA ASP A 176 2.77 -30.23 -16.70
C ASP A 176 3.67 -31.44 -16.40
N GLU A 177 3.91 -31.78 -15.13
CA GLU A 177 4.67 -32.98 -14.73
C GLU A 177 3.96 -34.31 -15.06
N TRP A 178 2.66 -34.28 -15.36
CA TRP A 178 1.85 -35.49 -15.60
C TRP A 178 1.45 -35.62 -17.08
N ASP A 179 1.71 -36.80 -17.66
CA ASP A 179 1.53 -37.07 -19.09
C ASP A 179 0.07 -37.38 -19.47
N SER A 180 -0.74 -37.94 -18.55
CA SER A 180 -2.14 -38.29 -18.79
C SER A 180 -3.15 -37.39 -18.08
N GLU A 181 -4.33 -37.22 -18.70
CA GLU A 181 -5.43 -36.45 -18.12
C GLU A 181 -5.98 -37.12 -16.83
N GLU A 182 -5.97 -38.45 -16.77
CA GLU A 182 -6.38 -39.19 -15.57
C GLU A 182 -5.44 -38.94 -14.38
N GLU A 183 -4.12 -38.92 -14.60
CA GLU A 183 -3.12 -38.60 -13.56
C GLU A 183 -3.26 -37.14 -13.11
N ARG A 184 -3.38 -36.20 -14.05
CA ARG A 184 -3.61 -34.78 -13.72
C ARG A 184 -4.82 -34.60 -12.83
N VAL A 185 -5.94 -35.22 -13.16
CA VAL A 185 -7.19 -35.11 -12.38
C VAL A 185 -7.04 -35.79 -11.01
N MET A 186 -6.34 -36.91 -10.91
CA MET A 186 -6.17 -37.64 -9.66
C MET A 186 -5.24 -36.89 -8.69
N PHE A 187 -4.05 -36.50 -9.13
CA PHE A 187 -3.05 -35.84 -8.28
C PHE A 187 -3.41 -34.37 -7.99
N CYS A 188 -4.01 -33.64 -8.94
CA CYS A 188 -4.50 -32.28 -8.68
C CYS A 188 -5.66 -32.25 -7.67
N LYS A 189 -6.50 -33.29 -7.63
CA LYS A 189 -7.55 -33.44 -6.60
C LYS A 189 -7.00 -33.75 -5.20
N GLN A 190 -5.78 -34.27 -5.12
CA GLN A 190 -5.14 -34.62 -3.86
C GLN A 190 -4.21 -33.50 -3.34
N CYS A 191 -3.72 -32.62 -4.22
CA CYS A 191 -2.89 -31.49 -3.80
C CYS A 191 -3.73 -30.32 -3.23
N GLU A 192 -3.18 -29.63 -2.22
CA GLU A 192 -3.80 -28.46 -1.59
C GLU A 192 -3.28 -27.12 -2.16
N VAL A 193 -2.54 -27.15 -3.28
CA VAL A 193 -1.97 -25.93 -3.91
C VAL A 193 -3.05 -24.96 -4.38
N SER A 194 -4.09 -25.47 -5.05
CA SER A 194 -5.23 -24.65 -5.51
C SER A 194 -6.09 -24.14 -4.35
N ALA A 195 -6.31 -24.99 -3.34
CA ALA A 195 -7.01 -24.63 -2.11
C ALA A 195 -6.28 -23.51 -1.37
N PHE A 196 -4.95 -23.58 -1.29
CA PHE A 196 -4.11 -22.54 -0.72
C PHE A 196 -4.19 -21.22 -1.51
N TYR A 197 -4.15 -21.28 -2.85
CA TYR A 197 -4.31 -20.10 -3.70
C TYR A 197 -5.64 -19.39 -3.42
N GLU A 198 -6.74 -20.12 -3.35
CA GLU A 198 -8.05 -19.56 -3.01
C GLU A 198 -8.08 -18.99 -1.58
N HIS A 199 -7.47 -19.69 -0.63
CA HIS A 199 -7.39 -19.28 0.76
C HIS A 199 -6.68 -17.92 0.90
N ILE A 200 -5.47 -17.78 0.34
CA ILE A 200 -4.72 -16.51 0.34
C ILE A 200 -5.47 -15.40 -0.39
N SER A 201 -6.09 -15.71 -1.53
CA SER A 201 -6.81 -14.70 -2.32
C SER A 201 -7.89 -14.00 -1.47
N ARG A 202 -8.56 -14.75 -0.58
CA ARG A 202 -9.65 -14.26 0.28
C ARG A 202 -9.19 -13.71 1.64
N MET A 203 -7.94 -13.89 2.03
CA MET A 203 -7.42 -13.39 3.31
C MET A 203 -7.33 -11.86 3.35
N SER A 204 -7.66 -11.28 4.51
CA SER A 204 -7.46 -9.87 4.84
C SER A 204 -5.96 -9.56 5.00
N GLU A 205 -5.62 -8.27 4.97
CA GLU A 205 -4.23 -7.81 5.08
C GLU A 205 -3.58 -8.23 6.42
N ASP A 206 -4.29 -8.10 7.54
CA ASP A 206 -3.78 -8.52 8.85
C ASP A 206 -3.47 -10.03 8.89
N LYS A 207 -4.38 -10.86 8.37
CA LYS A 207 -4.15 -12.31 8.29
C LYS A 207 -2.99 -12.69 7.37
N ILE A 208 -2.79 -11.93 6.29
CA ILE A 208 -1.64 -12.12 5.40
C ILE A 208 -0.34 -11.78 6.13
N ARG A 209 -0.31 -10.69 6.92
CA ARG A 209 0.86 -10.34 7.72
C ARG A 209 1.26 -11.49 8.64
N ASP A 210 0.29 -12.02 9.39
CA ASP A 210 0.52 -13.11 10.34
C ASP A 210 0.96 -14.39 9.61
N LEU A 211 0.30 -14.75 8.51
CA LEU A 211 0.69 -15.89 7.67
C LEU A 211 2.13 -15.77 7.16
N ILE A 212 2.51 -14.60 6.61
CA ILE A 212 3.83 -14.38 6.02
C ILE A 212 4.93 -14.49 7.07
N HIS A 213 4.72 -13.94 8.26
CA HIS A 213 5.67 -14.10 9.37
C HIS A 213 5.75 -15.54 9.85
N THR A 214 4.61 -16.25 9.90
CA THR A 214 4.53 -17.63 10.37
C THR A 214 5.25 -18.60 9.44
N ILE A 215 5.01 -18.52 8.12
CA ILE A 215 5.62 -19.45 7.16
C ILE A 215 7.10 -19.11 6.86
N ASN A 216 7.55 -17.89 7.17
CA ASN A 216 8.96 -17.47 7.06
C ASN A 216 9.58 -17.24 8.45
N PRO A 217 9.61 -18.25 9.33
CA PRO A 217 9.88 -18.05 10.75
C PRO A 217 11.32 -17.58 11.04
N ASN A 218 12.25 -17.82 10.11
CA ASN A 218 13.65 -17.39 10.21
C ASN A 218 13.93 -15.98 9.63
N VAL A 219 12.91 -15.24 9.19
CA VAL A 219 13.08 -13.87 8.69
C VAL A 219 12.70 -12.86 9.78
N LEU A 220 13.73 -12.36 10.48
CA LEU A 220 13.60 -11.40 11.59
C LEU A 220 13.40 -9.94 11.17
N LYS A 221 13.54 -9.64 9.88
CA LYS A 221 13.52 -8.25 9.39
C LYS A 221 12.09 -7.71 9.41
N LYS A 222 11.94 -6.38 9.32
CA LYS A 222 10.62 -5.78 9.15
C LYS A 222 10.22 -5.85 7.67
N ILE A 223 8.92 -5.81 7.41
CA ILE A 223 8.41 -5.71 6.04
C ILE A 223 8.51 -4.23 5.61
N ASP A 224 9.55 -3.93 4.83
CA ASP A 224 9.86 -2.58 4.37
C ASP A 224 10.54 -2.60 2.98
N GLU A 225 10.92 -1.42 2.46
CA GLU A 225 11.57 -1.27 1.15
C GLU A 225 12.78 -2.15 0.95
N MET A 226 13.59 -2.32 2.00
CA MET A 226 14.87 -3.01 1.91
C MET A 226 14.72 -4.51 2.07
N ASN A 227 13.67 -4.95 2.77
CA ASN A 227 13.59 -6.31 3.31
C ASN A 227 12.43 -7.14 2.78
N TRP A 228 11.40 -6.54 2.15
CA TRP A 228 10.21 -7.28 1.67
C TRP A 228 10.56 -8.45 0.74
N ALA A 229 11.63 -8.33 -0.05
CA ALA A 229 12.08 -9.37 -0.97
C ALA A 229 12.54 -10.66 -0.25
N GLU A 230 12.94 -10.59 1.02
CA GLU A 230 13.35 -11.77 1.80
C GLU A 230 12.18 -12.71 2.11
N TYR A 231 10.95 -12.18 2.11
CA TYR A 231 9.71 -12.93 2.28
C TYR A 231 9.22 -13.59 0.99
N CYS A 232 9.91 -13.37 -0.14
CA CYS A 232 9.49 -13.79 -1.47
C CYS A 232 10.56 -14.61 -2.21
N ILE A 233 11.43 -15.30 -1.47
CA ILE A 233 12.51 -16.10 -2.07
C ILE A 233 11.91 -17.35 -2.74
N ILE A 234 11.79 -17.30 -4.07
CA ILE A 234 11.14 -18.33 -4.90
C ILE A 234 11.58 -19.75 -4.54
N ASP A 235 12.88 -19.99 -4.39
CA ASP A 235 13.39 -21.35 -4.13
C ASP A 235 12.94 -21.93 -2.79
N ARG A 236 12.73 -21.08 -1.78
CA ARG A 236 12.25 -21.48 -0.46
C ARG A 236 10.76 -21.81 -0.47
N TYR A 237 9.99 -21.10 -1.30
CA TYR A 237 8.59 -21.42 -1.52
C TYR A 237 8.40 -22.66 -2.38
N LYS A 238 9.23 -22.88 -3.41
CA LYS A 238 9.18 -24.11 -4.21
C LYS A 238 9.38 -25.37 -3.36
N ASN A 239 10.34 -25.34 -2.43
CA ASN A 239 10.61 -26.43 -1.49
C ASN A 239 11.14 -25.85 -0.17
N PRO A 240 10.47 -26.09 0.98
CA PRO A 240 9.50 -27.17 1.20
C PRO A 240 8.04 -26.75 1.04
N PHE A 241 7.72 -25.47 0.92
CA PHE A 241 6.35 -24.99 1.08
C PHE A 241 5.35 -25.52 0.01
N PHE A 242 5.50 -25.15 -1.26
CA PHE A 242 4.58 -25.62 -2.31
C PHE A 242 4.70 -27.12 -2.56
N LYS A 243 5.90 -27.69 -2.42
CA LYS A 243 6.09 -29.13 -2.48
C LYS A 243 5.31 -29.85 -1.38
N GLY A 244 5.28 -29.32 -0.15
CA GLY A 244 4.51 -29.87 0.95
C GLY A 244 3.00 -29.77 0.72
N LEU A 245 2.51 -28.65 0.19
CA LEU A 245 1.10 -28.52 -0.24
C LEU A 245 0.71 -29.54 -1.32
N ARG A 246 1.68 -30.01 -2.12
CA ARG A 246 1.47 -30.98 -3.19
C ARG A 246 1.55 -32.43 -2.71
N ASP A 247 2.55 -32.73 -1.89
CA ASP A 247 2.98 -34.10 -1.59
C ASP A 247 2.41 -34.64 -0.26
N ILE A 248 1.95 -33.77 0.65
CA ILE A 248 1.23 -34.18 1.85
C ILE A 248 -0.24 -34.46 1.48
N ASN A 249 -0.69 -35.69 1.68
CA ASN A 249 -2.03 -36.15 1.31
C ASN A 249 -3.11 -35.68 2.30
N SER A 250 -2.72 -35.42 3.54
CA SER A 250 -3.60 -34.88 4.57
C SER A 250 -3.95 -33.42 4.26
N THR A 251 -5.19 -33.01 4.54
CA THR A 251 -5.61 -31.61 4.37
C THR A 251 -5.03 -30.73 5.47
N PHE A 252 -4.57 -29.52 5.13
CA PHE A 252 -4.12 -28.56 6.14
C PHE A 252 -5.31 -27.98 6.94
N GLU A 253 -5.04 -27.56 8.19
CA GLU A 253 -6.03 -27.00 9.11
C GLU A 253 -6.55 -25.62 8.65
N LYS A 254 -7.76 -25.56 8.07
CA LYS A 254 -8.34 -24.33 7.48
C LYS A 254 -8.84 -23.31 8.49
N ASP A 255 -9.04 -23.74 9.74
CA ASP A 255 -9.51 -22.87 10.84
C ASP A 255 -8.37 -22.09 11.50
N ARG A 256 -7.11 -22.41 11.17
CA ARG A 256 -5.92 -21.67 11.64
C ARG A 256 -5.51 -20.64 10.60
N ASP A 257 -4.88 -19.55 11.06
CA ASP A 257 -4.36 -18.49 10.19
C ASP A 257 -3.03 -18.86 9.49
N TYR A 258 -2.58 -20.10 9.63
CA TYR A 258 -1.34 -20.63 9.05
C TYR A 258 -1.47 -22.09 8.60
N ILE A 259 -0.57 -22.50 7.71
CA ILE A 259 -0.63 -23.83 7.09
C ILE A 259 0.03 -24.87 7.99
N SER A 260 -0.79 -25.74 8.57
CA SER A 260 -0.34 -26.81 9.47
C SER A 260 -1.10 -28.12 9.27
N TYR A 261 -0.48 -29.21 9.67
CA TYR A 261 -0.97 -30.57 9.51
C TYR A 261 -0.91 -31.33 10.83
N VAL A 262 -1.94 -32.10 11.14
CA VAL A 262 -1.97 -32.98 12.31
C VAL A 262 -1.42 -34.34 11.92
N GLY A 263 -0.27 -34.71 12.46
CA GLY A 263 0.34 -36.02 12.24
C GLY A 263 -0.35 -37.14 13.02
N LYS A 264 0.02 -38.40 12.73
CA LYS A 264 -0.60 -39.59 13.34
C LYS A 264 -0.59 -39.60 14.87
N ASN A 265 0.47 -39.04 15.45
CA ASN A 265 0.64 -38.93 16.91
C ASN A 265 -0.02 -37.69 17.51
N LYS A 266 -0.94 -37.03 16.78
CA LYS A 266 -1.54 -35.74 17.15
C LYS A 266 -0.52 -34.62 17.31
N THR A 267 0.63 -34.75 16.65
CA THR A 267 1.65 -33.70 16.57
C THR A 267 1.21 -32.65 15.55
N LEU A 268 1.32 -31.37 15.90
CA LEU A 268 1.02 -30.28 14.98
C LEU A 268 2.29 -29.88 14.21
N ASN A 269 2.29 -30.09 12.91
CA ASN A 269 3.41 -29.83 12.01
C ASN A 269 3.16 -28.55 11.22
N LEU A 270 4.03 -27.55 11.36
CA LEU A 270 3.94 -26.28 10.65
C LEU A 270 4.70 -26.37 9.32
N LEU A 271 4.02 -26.07 8.22
CA LEU A 271 4.67 -25.97 6.92
C LEU A 271 5.32 -24.61 6.74
N THR A 272 6.63 -24.59 6.50
CA THR A 272 7.42 -23.35 6.45
C THR A 272 8.15 -23.18 5.11
N THR A 273 8.92 -22.11 4.97
CA THR A 273 9.87 -21.86 3.87
C THR A 273 11.32 -22.07 4.33
N VAL A 274 11.53 -22.61 5.53
CA VAL A 274 12.86 -22.79 6.12
C VAL A 274 13.65 -23.80 5.30
N GLY A 275 14.87 -23.41 4.93
CA GLY A 275 15.78 -24.27 4.19
C GLY A 275 17.02 -23.52 3.76
N ASN A 276 18.09 -24.28 3.54
CA ASN A 276 19.28 -23.80 2.86
C ASN A 276 19.58 -24.76 1.68
N ARG A 277 20.49 -24.40 0.78
CA ARG A 277 20.92 -25.33 -0.28
C ARG A 277 22.00 -26.30 0.20
N ASP A 278 22.61 -26.01 1.35
CA ASP A 278 23.88 -26.61 1.75
C ASP A 278 23.81 -27.44 3.05
N GLY A 279 22.66 -27.53 3.74
CA GLY A 279 22.46 -28.37 4.94
C GLY A 279 23.43 -28.16 6.11
N SER A 280 24.24 -27.09 6.08
CA SER A 280 25.39 -26.99 6.99
C SER A 280 24.95 -26.78 8.45
N LYS A 281 25.70 -27.34 9.40
CA LYS A 281 25.47 -27.11 10.85
C LYS A 281 25.39 -25.61 11.20
N LYS A 282 26.16 -24.76 10.52
CA LYS A 282 26.11 -23.31 10.70
C LYS A 282 24.80 -22.69 10.20
N ALA A 283 24.23 -23.22 9.12
CA ALA A 283 22.92 -22.81 8.61
C ALA A 283 21.80 -23.23 9.56
N LEU A 284 21.83 -24.47 10.06
CA LEU A 284 20.92 -24.95 11.09
C LEU A 284 20.96 -24.04 12.32
N MET A 285 22.15 -23.80 12.88
CA MET A 285 22.29 -22.93 14.06
C MET A 285 21.76 -21.52 13.84
N ARG A 286 21.98 -20.94 12.65
CA ARG A 286 21.45 -19.62 12.31
C ARG A 286 19.92 -19.65 12.23
N ALA A 287 19.35 -20.59 11.48
CA ALA A 287 17.91 -20.69 11.30
C ALA A 287 17.21 -20.89 12.64
N CYS A 288 17.69 -21.83 13.47
CA CYS A 288 17.19 -22.04 14.82
C CYS A 288 17.28 -20.78 15.69
N GLY A 289 18.42 -20.08 15.68
CA GLY A 289 18.59 -18.83 16.43
C GLY A 289 17.65 -17.71 15.95
N GLU A 290 17.43 -17.61 14.64
CA GLU A 290 16.47 -16.65 14.04
C GLU A 290 15.03 -16.99 14.44
N ILE A 291 14.63 -18.27 14.41
CA ILE A 291 13.28 -18.71 14.76
C ILE A 291 12.97 -18.44 16.24
N VAL A 292 13.88 -18.84 17.14
CA VAL A 292 13.70 -18.66 18.59
C VAL A 292 13.64 -17.18 18.97
N ALA A 293 14.43 -16.34 18.30
CA ALA A 293 14.47 -14.90 18.57
C ALA A 293 13.29 -14.14 17.93
N ASN A 294 12.41 -14.79 17.19
CA ASN A 294 11.33 -14.14 16.46
C ASN A 294 10.10 -13.91 17.37
N PRO A 295 9.80 -12.65 17.75
CA PRO A 295 8.71 -12.36 18.67
C PRO A 295 7.32 -12.64 18.08
N ASN A 296 7.20 -12.64 16.74
CA ASN A 296 5.93 -12.89 16.06
C ASN A 296 5.49 -14.36 16.15
N LEU A 297 6.37 -15.25 16.63
CA LEU A 297 6.09 -16.69 16.67
C LEU A 297 5.77 -17.21 18.07
N TYR A 298 5.89 -16.42 19.14
CA TYR A 298 5.81 -16.97 20.51
C TYR A 298 4.54 -17.76 20.78
N GLU A 299 3.38 -17.28 20.34
CA GLU A 299 2.12 -18.00 20.49
C GLU A 299 2.09 -19.29 19.65
N ILE A 300 2.59 -19.22 18.41
CA ILE A 300 2.63 -20.37 17.50
C ILE A 300 3.59 -21.45 18.04
N LEU A 301 4.74 -21.05 18.58
CA LEU A 301 5.74 -21.96 19.15
C LEU A 301 5.25 -22.67 20.43
N MET A 302 4.20 -22.17 21.08
CA MET A 302 3.56 -22.90 22.19
C MET A 302 2.66 -24.04 21.69
N ASP A 303 2.10 -23.90 20.49
CA ASP A 303 1.15 -24.86 19.91
C ASP A 303 1.84 -25.96 19.11
N VAL A 304 2.77 -25.58 18.22
CA VAL A 304 3.37 -26.48 17.22
C VAL A 304 4.36 -27.46 17.84
N ASN A 305 4.49 -28.64 17.23
CA ASN A 305 5.43 -29.69 17.64
C ASN A 305 6.64 -29.77 16.72
N CYS A 306 6.45 -29.55 15.41
CA CYS A 306 7.49 -29.69 14.41
C CYS A 306 7.40 -28.58 13.36
N LEU A 307 8.55 -28.07 12.94
CA LEU A 307 8.70 -27.16 11.81
C LEU A 307 9.20 -27.96 10.59
N ILE A 308 8.43 -27.97 9.50
CA ILE A 308 8.83 -28.64 8.27
C ILE A 308 9.82 -27.74 7.52
N SER A 309 11.00 -28.28 7.21
CA SER A 309 12.07 -27.61 6.51
C SER A 309 12.43 -28.32 5.20
N ARG A 310 13.29 -27.71 4.38
CA ARG A 310 13.82 -28.35 3.16
C ARG A 310 14.84 -29.44 3.47
N ASP A 311 15.82 -29.11 4.31
CA ASP A 311 17.08 -29.86 4.47
C ASP A 311 17.69 -29.74 5.88
N LEU A 312 17.00 -29.07 6.81
CA LEU A 312 17.49 -28.81 8.17
C LEU A 312 16.76 -29.73 9.15
N GLU A 313 17.53 -30.36 10.03
CA GLU A 313 17.01 -31.36 10.99
C GLU A 313 17.55 -31.09 12.39
N THR A 314 16.67 -31.10 13.39
CA THR A 314 17.03 -31.11 14.81
C THR A 314 15.86 -31.57 15.70
N ASP A 315 16.18 -32.31 16.77
CA ASP A 315 15.22 -32.69 17.80
C ASP A 315 14.76 -31.53 18.69
N SER A 316 15.46 -30.40 18.65
CA SER A 316 15.10 -29.19 19.37
C SER A 316 15.63 -27.95 18.66
N ILE A 317 14.76 -27.04 18.24
CA ILE A 317 15.18 -25.74 17.70
C ILE A 317 15.94 -24.91 18.75
N TYR A 318 15.72 -25.15 20.03
CA TYR A 318 16.40 -24.44 21.11
C TYR A 318 17.84 -24.95 21.28
N ASP A 319 18.05 -26.27 21.29
CA ASP A 319 19.40 -26.85 21.28
C ASP A 319 20.13 -26.54 19.96
N GLY A 320 19.38 -26.57 18.85
CA GLY A 320 19.86 -26.21 17.53
C GLY A 320 20.37 -24.77 17.46
N ALA A 321 19.77 -23.84 18.20
CA ALA A 321 20.23 -22.45 18.31
C ALA A 321 21.56 -22.30 19.08
N GLY A 322 21.98 -23.34 19.81
CA GLY A 322 23.20 -23.36 20.62
C GLY A 322 23.11 -22.53 21.89
N ASP A 323 24.24 -21.97 22.33
CA ASP A 323 24.39 -21.22 23.60
C ASP A 323 23.50 -19.95 23.73
N PHE A 324 22.68 -19.63 22.73
CA PHE A 324 21.81 -18.45 22.71
C PHE A 324 20.76 -18.46 23.84
N LEU A 325 20.54 -19.60 24.50
CA LEU A 325 19.53 -19.83 25.53
C LEU A 325 20.07 -20.46 26.83
N LYS A 326 21.35 -20.24 27.16
CA LYS A 326 21.96 -20.81 28.40
C LYS A 326 21.21 -20.55 29.71
N GLU A 327 20.22 -19.67 29.72
CA GLU A 327 19.40 -19.29 30.88
C GLU A 327 17.94 -19.78 30.82
N PHE A 328 17.51 -20.49 29.77
CA PHE A 328 16.13 -21.01 29.65
C PHE A 328 16.07 -22.52 29.91
N GLU A 329 15.34 -22.94 30.95
CA GLU A 329 14.98 -24.36 31.17
C GLU A 329 13.85 -24.75 30.20
N ILE A 330 14.11 -25.78 29.39
CA ILE A 330 13.15 -26.37 28.44
C ILE A 330 12.50 -27.56 29.14
N GLU A 331 11.18 -27.57 29.27
CA GLU A 331 10.40 -28.68 29.85
C GLU A 331 9.39 -29.23 28.83
N GLU A 332 9.23 -30.56 28.77
CA GLU A 332 8.47 -31.26 27.71
C GLU A 332 6.95 -30.94 27.69
N GLU A 333 6.33 -30.54 28.81
CA GLU A 333 4.88 -30.26 28.89
C GLU A 333 4.52 -29.24 29.99
N HIS A 334 4.95 -27.97 29.87
CA HIS A 334 4.53 -26.93 30.81
C HIS A 334 3.90 -25.70 30.13
N ILE A 335 2.74 -25.29 30.65
CA ILE A 335 1.86 -24.17 30.19
C ILE A 335 2.55 -22.79 30.23
N TYR A 336 3.79 -22.72 30.74
CA TYR A 336 4.58 -21.50 30.94
C TYR A 336 5.92 -21.50 30.19
N HIS A 337 6.33 -22.61 29.58
CA HIS A 337 7.61 -22.79 28.89
C HIS A 337 7.37 -23.20 27.44
N CYS A 338 8.24 -22.75 26.52
CA CYS A 338 8.10 -23.12 25.12
C CYS A 338 8.23 -24.63 24.95
N LYS A 339 7.28 -25.24 24.24
CA LYS A 339 7.27 -26.67 23.92
C LYS A 339 8.58 -27.04 23.23
N ASN A 340 9.13 -28.22 23.49
CA ASN A 340 10.29 -28.65 22.71
C ASN A 340 9.87 -28.92 21.25
N ILE A 341 10.30 -28.05 20.34
CA ILE A 341 9.90 -28.07 18.94
C ILE A 341 11.01 -28.68 18.09
N LYS A 342 10.63 -29.67 17.28
CA LYS A 342 11.51 -30.30 16.29
C LYS A 342 11.55 -29.52 14.99
N MET A 343 12.57 -29.78 14.19
CA MET A 343 12.62 -29.38 12.79
C MET A 343 13.00 -30.59 11.96
N GLU A 344 12.23 -30.89 10.93
CA GLU A 344 12.41 -32.08 10.10
C GLU A 344 12.34 -31.72 8.61
N PRO A 345 13.13 -32.38 7.76
CA PRO A 345 12.99 -32.28 6.31
C PRO A 345 11.59 -32.72 5.85
N LEU A 346 11.09 -32.12 4.77
CA LEU A 346 9.76 -32.40 4.22
C LEU A 346 9.50 -33.90 3.99
N GLU A 347 10.49 -34.63 3.48
CA GLU A 347 10.28 -36.05 3.14
C GLU A 347 10.03 -36.91 4.39
N ASP A 348 10.72 -36.60 5.49
CA ASP A 348 10.54 -37.29 6.76
C ASP A 348 9.19 -36.88 7.39
N ALA A 349 8.84 -35.59 7.30
CA ALA A 349 7.56 -35.09 7.78
C ALA A 349 6.36 -35.71 7.05
N ILE A 350 6.46 -35.98 5.73
CA ILE A 350 5.42 -36.69 4.98
C ILE A 350 5.21 -38.10 5.54
N VAL A 351 6.29 -38.81 5.91
CA VAL A 351 6.21 -40.15 6.52
C VAL A 351 5.48 -40.08 7.85
N ASP A 352 5.76 -39.07 8.68
CA ASP A 352 5.14 -38.92 10.01
C ASP A 352 3.68 -38.45 9.95
N ILE A 353 3.33 -37.65 8.94
CA ILE A 353 1.97 -37.14 8.73
C ILE A 353 1.09 -38.22 8.10
N ASP A 354 1.49 -38.77 6.96
CA ASP A 354 0.66 -39.66 6.15
C ASP A 354 0.94 -41.15 6.41
N GLY A 355 2.12 -41.49 6.92
CA GLY A 355 2.49 -42.86 7.28
C GLY A 355 3.56 -43.55 6.48
N GLY A 356 4.16 -42.84 5.52
CA GLY A 356 4.98 -43.44 4.49
C GLY A 356 4.13 -44.24 3.49
N ILE A 357 4.55 -44.26 2.24
CA ILE A 357 4.09 -45.27 1.30
C ILE A 357 4.74 -46.58 1.77
N GLU A 358 3.95 -47.51 2.29
CA GLU A 358 4.35 -48.93 2.28
C GLU A 358 4.50 -49.30 0.81
N ASN A 359 5.72 -49.22 0.30
CA ASN A 359 6.07 -49.79 -0.99
C ASN A 359 6.00 -51.31 -0.84
N ASP A 360 4.83 -51.88 -1.12
CA ASP A 360 4.66 -53.32 -1.40
C ASP A 360 5.26 -53.69 -2.76
#